data_AF-A0A150B1Z7-F1
#
_entry.id   AF-A0A150B1Z7-F1
#
_cell.length_a   1.000
_cell.length_b   1.000
_cell.length_c   1.000
_cell.angle_alpha   90.00
_cell.angle_beta   90.00
_cell.angle_gamma   90.00
#
_symmetry.space_group_name_H-M   'P 1'
#
loop_
_entity.id
_entity.type
_entity.pdbx_description
1 polymer ?
#
loop_
_entity_poly.entity_id
_entity_poly.type
_entity_poly.pdbx_seq_one_letter_code
_entity_poly.pdbx_strand_id
1 'polypeptide(L)'
;MIKEVRENDRKARLLAINKYSIINDELKEATIETFDFHLGNIMTYGKRALNFIEMVTNFTKGDSFYLYGQVGRGKSHLASAVHHLLLDRGSSSLFINFPTMFSLFKQSYDKATPFTESDLYRAIYETDMLILDDFGVGYINEWKTEIIYNVLNSRQGKSTIFTTNFHPNDLNKKFESREIDRMLNRMSSEQIISLELPESYRSRNRMVKLKADNSNSVYGG
;
A
#
# COMPACT_ATOMS: atom_id res chain seq x y z
N MET A 1 10.03 27.88 18.91
CA MET A 1 11.41 27.51 18.51
C MET A 1 11.69 26.01 18.50
N ILE A 2 11.90 25.29 19.61
CA ILE A 2 12.28 23.84 19.56
C ILE A 2 11.19 22.92 18.97
N LYS A 3 9.90 23.13 19.29
CA LYS A 3 8.78 22.35 18.70
C LYS A 3 8.63 22.59 17.20
N GLU A 4 8.82 23.83 16.76
CA GLU A 4 8.65 24.27 15.38
C GLU A 4 9.78 23.78 14.47
N VAL A 5 11.03 23.78 14.98
CA VAL A 5 12.18 23.15 14.30
C VAL A 5 11.95 21.64 14.16
N ARG A 6 11.48 20.95 15.20
CA ARG A 6 11.17 19.51 15.13
C ARG A 6 10.05 19.18 14.15
N GLU A 7 9.03 20.03 14.08
CA GLU A 7 7.89 19.84 13.16
C GLU A 7 8.32 20.08 11.70
N ASN A 8 9.15 21.09 11.46
CA ASN A 8 9.71 21.36 10.13
C ASN A 8 10.67 20.24 9.68
N ASP A 9 11.52 19.73 10.59
CA ASP A 9 12.37 18.57 10.31
C ASP A 9 11.55 17.31 10.01
N ARG A 10 10.46 17.08 10.76
CA ARG A 10 9.51 15.99 10.51
C ARG A 10 8.89 16.13 9.12
N LYS A 11 8.36 17.30 8.76
CA LYS A 11 7.79 17.57 7.42
C LYS A 11 8.82 17.41 6.30
N ALA A 12 10.04 17.91 6.48
CA ALA A 12 11.11 17.73 5.51
C ALA A 12 11.46 16.25 5.30
N ARG A 13 11.52 15.46 6.38
CA ARG A 13 11.70 14.00 6.31
C ARG A 13 10.54 13.29 5.62
N LEU A 14 9.29 13.68 5.92
CA LEU A 14 8.10 13.16 5.26
C LEU A 14 8.16 13.35 3.74
N LEU A 15 8.46 14.58 3.32
CA LEU A 15 8.63 14.92 1.90
C LEU A 15 9.80 14.15 1.25
N ALA A 16 10.90 14.00 1.97
CA ALA A 16 12.08 13.27 1.49
C ALA A 16 11.85 11.76 1.34
N ILE A 17 11.01 11.15 2.17
CA ILE A 17 10.60 9.74 2.05
C ILE A 17 9.56 9.60 0.93
N ASN A 18 8.59 10.52 0.86
CA ASN A 18 7.50 10.45 -0.10
C ASN A 18 7.98 10.55 -1.56
N LYS A 19 9.15 11.15 -1.83
CA LYS A 19 9.75 11.15 -3.18
C LYS A 19 10.02 9.73 -3.73
N TYR A 20 10.10 8.72 -2.85
CA TYR A 20 10.26 7.32 -3.21
C TYR A 20 8.92 6.57 -3.30
N SER A 21 7.80 7.22 -2.95
CA SER A 21 6.48 6.64 -3.18
C SER A 21 6.22 6.57 -4.67
N ILE A 22 6.07 5.36 -5.19
CA ILE A 22 5.71 5.16 -6.61
C ILE A 22 4.25 4.75 -6.63
N ILE A 23 3.42 5.78 -6.76
CA ILE A 23 1.99 5.68 -6.94
C ILE A 23 1.73 5.97 -8.42
N ASN A 24 1.09 5.04 -9.14
CA ASN A 24 0.67 5.31 -10.51
C ASN A 24 -0.37 6.45 -10.53
N ASP A 25 -0.52 7.16 -11.64
CA ASP A 25 -1.38 8.35 -11.68
C ASP A 25 -2.85 8.06 -11.29
N GLU A 26 -3.34 6.84 -11.55
CA GLU A 26 -4.67 6.42 -11.11
C GLU A 26 -4.83 6.37 -9.59
N LEU A 27 -3.78 6.00 -8.84
CA LEU A 27 -3.84 5.89 -7.38
C LEU A 27 -3.52 7.22 -6.67
N LYS A 28 -2.96 8.22 -7.37
CA LYS A 28 -2.75 9.56 -6.79
C LYS A 28 -4.07 10.25 -6.43
N GLU A 29 -5.12 9.99 -7.20
CA GLU A 29 -6.48 10.51 -6.95
C GLU A 29 -7.35 9.53 -6.13
N ALA A 30 -6.77 8.41 -5.70
CA ALA A 30 -7.47 7.41 -4.90
C ALA A 30 -7.47 7.84 -3.43
N THR A 31 -8.54 8.51 -3.01
CA THR A 31 -8.78 8.97 -1.64
C THR A 31 -9.94 8.21 -1.02
N ILE A 32 -10.25 8.52 0.24
CA ILE A 32 -11.40 7.93 0.95
C ILE A 32 -12.71 8.39 0.30
N GLU A 33 -12.77 9.66 -0.10
CA GLU A 33 -13.91 10.29 -0.76
C GLU A 33 -14.20 9.66 -2.12
N THR A 34 -13.16 9.25 -2.85
CA THR A 34 -13.30 8.62 -4.17
C THR A 34 -13.47 7.10 -4.10
N PHE A 35 -13.48 6.49 -2.91
CA PHE A 35 -13.71 5.06 -2.73
C PHE A 35 -15.21 4.72 -2.71
N ASP A 36 -15.66 3.83 -3.58
CA ASP A 36 -17.07 3.39 -3.62
C ASP A 36 -17.34 2.28 -2.58
N PHE A 37 -17.75 2.69 -1.37
CA PHE A 37 -18.16 1.76 -0.29
C PHE A 37 -19.44 0.97 -0.60
N HIS A 38 -20.25 1.43 -1.55
CA HIS A 38 -21.49 0.80 -1.95
C HIS A 38 -21.32 -0.18 -3.11
N LEU A 39 -20.08 -0.37 -3.58
CA LEU A 39 -19.78 -1.42 -4.53
C LEU A 39 -20.00 -2.78 -3.85
N GLY A 40 -21.03 -3.50 -4.29
CA GLY A 40 -21.42 -4.78 -3.67
C GLY A 40 -22.28 -4.60 -2.42
N ASN A 41 -22.11 -5.49 -1.43
CA ASN A 41 -22.89 -5.46 -0.21
C ASN A 41 -22.20 -4.59 0.85
N ILE A 42 -22.82 -3.46 1.20
CA ILE A 42 -22.32 -2.50 2.19
C ILE A 42 -22.02 -3.14 3.55
N MET A 43 -22.82 -4.12 3.98
CA MET A 43 -22.68 -4.79 5.28
C MET A 43 -21.46 -5.72 5.34
N THR A 44 -20.91 -6.11 4.18
CA THR A 44 -19.70 -6.94 4.09
C THR A 44 -18.54 -6.14 3.53
N TYR A 45 -18.58 -5.75 2.26
CA TYR A 45 -17.48 -5.07 1.57
C TYR A 45 -17.20 -3.69 2.18
N GLY A 46 -18.21 -2.81 2.22
CA GLY A 46 -18.05 -1.46 2.73
C GLY A 46 -17.69 -1.46 4.21
N LYS A 47 -18.34 -2.31 5.02
CA LYS A 47 -17.98 -2.46 6.45
C LYS A 47 -16.54 -2.92 6.65
N ARG A 48 -16.04 -3.87 5.86
CA ARG A 48 -14.63 -4.29 5.92
C ARG A 48 -13.67 -3.18 5.53
N ALA A 49 -14.02 -2.40 4.51
CA ALA A 49 -13.22 -1.25 4.09
C ALA A 49 -13.19 -0.15 5.18
N LEU A 50 -14.33 0.17 5.79
CA LEU A 50 -14.44 1.13 6.88
C LEU A 50 -13.66 0.66 8.12
N ASN A 51 -13.83 -0.60 8.53
CA ASN A 51 -13.07 -1.18 9.64
C ASN A 51 -11.57 -1.10 9.39
N PHE A 52 -11.11 -1.39 8.16
CA PHE A 52 -9.70 -1.25 7.81
C PHE A 52 -9.21 0.19 7.97
N ILE A 53 -9.96 1.18 7.46
CA ILE A 53 -9.62 2.60 7.62
C ILE A 53 -9.55 2.96 9.10
N GLU A 54 -10.53 2.55 9.90
CA GLU A 54 -10.56 2.81 11.35
C GLU A 54 -9.37 2.19 12.09
N MET A 55 -8.99 0.96 11.74
CA MET A 55 -7.84 0.30 12.36
C MET A 55 -6.51 0.96 11.95
N VAL A 56 -6.33 1.29 10.67
CA VAL A 56 -5.12 1.96 10.18
C VAL A 56 -5.01 3.38 10.72
N THR A 57 -6.12 4.05 10.98
CA THR A 57 -6.10 5.41 11.53
C THR A 57 -5.76 5.49 13.00
N ASN A 58 -6.00 4.41 13.75
CA ASN A 58 -5.73 4.30 15.18
C ASN A 58 -4.61 3.27 15.46
N PHE A 59 -3.82 2.93 14.45
CA PHE A 59 -2.80 1.91 14.56
C PHE A 59 -1.75 2.25 15.62
N THR A 60 -1.29 1.23 16.32
CA THR A 60 -0.13 1.30 17.19
C THR A 60 1.10 0.80 16.45
N LYS A 61 2.27 1.25 16.89
CA LYS A 61 3.53 0.87 16.25
C LYS A 61 3.70 -0.66 16.30
N GLY A 62 3.81 -1.28 15.11
CA GLY A 62 3.95 -2.73 14.95
C GLY A 62 2.70 -3.39 14.36
N ASP A 63 1.56 -2.72 14.39
CA ASP A 63 0.34 -3.21 13.74
C ASP A 63 0.53 -3.26 12.23
N SER A 64 0.38 -4.45 11.67
CA SER A 64 0.48 -4.69 10.23
C SER A 64 -0.84 -5.22 9.70
N PHE A 65 -1.16 -4.91 8.46
CA PHE A 65 -2.46 -5.20 7.87
C PHE A 65 -2.29 -5.92 6.53
N TYR A 66 -3.15 -6.89 6.28
CA TYR A 66 -3.10 -7.71 5.07
C TYR A 66 -4.43 -7.63 4.35
N LEU A 67 -4.47 -6.91 3.23
CA LEU A 67 -5.64 -6.79 2.36
C LEU A 67 -5.49 -7.78 1.21
N TYR A 68 -6.40 -8.73 1.13
CA TYR A 68 -6.41 -9.69 0.03
C TYR A 68 -7.78 -9.82 -0.63
N GLY A 69 -7.78 -10.41 -1.82
CA GLY A 69 -8.96 -10.62 -2.64
C GLY A 69 -8.59 -10.58 -4.11
N GLN A 70 -9.52 -10.83 -5.02
CA GLN A 70 -9.19 -10.88 -6.45
C GLN A 70 -8.69 -9.53 -7.02
N VAL A 71 -8.16 -9.56 -8.25
CA VAL A 71 -7.72 -8.36 -8.97
C VAL A 71 -8.88 -7.40 -9.17
N GLY A 72 -8.62 -6.10 -9.03
CA GLY A 72 -9.61 -5.07 -9.32
C GLY A 72 -10.72 -4.95 -8.27
N ARG A 73 -10.46 -5.24 -7.00
CA ARG A 73 -11.44 -5.15 -5.90
C ARG A 73 -11.28 -3.94 -4.98
N GLY A 74 -10.43 -2.98 -5.37
CA GLY A 74 -10.21 -1.73 -4.62
C GLY A 74 -9.13 -1.79 -3.54
N LYS A 75 -8.35 -2.87 -3.40
CA LYS A 75 -7.28 -2.99 -2.39
C LYS A 75 -6.23 -1.88 -2.49
N SER A 76 -5.66 -1.67 -3.67
CA SER A 76 -4.67 -0.63 -3.92
C SER A 76 -5.25 0.78 -3.75
N HIS A 77 -6.51 0.98 -4.15
CA HIS A 77 -7.24 2.23 -3.90
C HIS A 77 -7.34 2.49 -2.40
N LEU A 78 -7.83 1.52 -1.63
CA LEU A 78 -8.01 1.67 -0.19
C LEU A 78 -6.67 1.89 0.53
N ALA A 79 -5.61 1.19 0.10
CA ALA A 79 -4.25 1.41 0.59
C ALA A 79 -3.72 2.82 0.26
N SER A 80 -4.00 3.35 -0.93
CA SER A 80 -3.67 4.73 -1.31
C SER A 80 -4.49 5.75 -0.52
N ALA A 81 -5.76 5.47 -0.29
CA ALA A 81 -6.65 6.33 0.49
C ALA A 81 -6.15 6.49 1.94
N VAL A 82 -5.75 5.40 2.58
CA VAL A 82 -5.15 5.48 3.93
C VAL A 82 -3.74 6.06 3.90
N HIS A 83 -2.97 5.89 2.81
CA HIS A 83 -1.68 6.56 2.63
C HIS A 83 -1.84 8.08 2.73
N HIS A 84 -2.73 8.66 1.93
CA HIS A 84 -3.00 10.10 1.96
C HIS A 84 -3.51 10.56 3.33
N LEU A 85 -4.46 9.83 3.92
CA LEU A 85 -4.97 10.17 5.25
C LEU A 85 -3.88 10.17 6.33
N LEU A 86 -2.94 9.23 6.27
CA LEU A 86 -1.80 9.20 7.21
C LEU A 86 -0.91 10.41 7.02
N LEU A 87 -0.57 10.77 5.77
CA LEU A 87 0.22 11.97 5.47
C LEU A 87 -0.46 13.25 6.00
N ASP A 88 -1.77 13.38 5.80
CA ASP A 88 -2.56 14.53 6.28
C ASP A 88 -2.57 14.65 7.81
N ARG A 89 -2.50 13.50 8.50
CA ARG A 89 -2.38 13.44 9.97
C ARG A 89 -0.93 13.60 10.46
N GLY A 90 0.01 13.88 9.55
CA GLY A 90 1.44 14.04 9.82
C GLY A 90 2.20 12.72 9.94
N SER A 91 1.54 11.57 9.80
CA SER A 91 2.08 10.21 9.60
C SER A 91 3.14 10.13 8.51
N SER A 92 4.32 9.51 8.71
CA SER A 92 5.11 9.08 7.55
C SER A 92 4.53 7.81 6.94
N SER A 93 4.30 7.85 5.64
CA SER A 93 3.80 6.71 4.88
C SER A 93 4.57 6.60 3.57
N LEU A 94 5.02 5.39 3.24
CA LEU A 94 5.76 5.11 2.01
C LEU A 94 5.00 4.06 1.22
N PHE A 95 4.51 4.43 0.04
CA PHE A 95 3.75 3.54 -0.84
C PHE A 95 4.62 3.03 -1.99
N ILE A 96 4.85 1.72 -2.03
CA ILE A 96 5.68 1.10 -3.08
C ILE A 96 4.96 -0.13 -3.63
N ASN A 97 4.76 -0.16 -4.95
CA ASN A 97 4.35 -1.37 -5.64
C ASN A 97 5.49 -2.42 -5.59
N PHE A 98 5.16 -3.65 -5.19
CA PHE A 98 6.12 -4.70 -4.85
C PHE A 98 7.08 -5.07 -6.00
N PRO A 99 6.62 -5.31 -7.25
CA PRO A 99 7.51 -5.40 -8.40
C PRO A 99 8.44 -4.19 -8.59
N THR A 100 7.91 -2.99 -8.40
CA THR A 100 8.66 -1.74 -8.57
C THR A 100 9.74 -1.56 -7.51
N MET A 101 9.51 -2.03 -6.28
CA MET A 101 10.52 -2.08 -5.22
C MET A 101 11.81 -2.75 -5.71
N PHE A 102 11.71 -3.91 -6.34
CA PHE A 102 12.89 -4.60 -6.89
C PHE A 102 13.54 -3.79 -8.02
N SER A 103 12.75 -3.15 -8.89
CA SER A 103 13.31 -2.28 -9.92
C SER A 103 14.11 -1.12 -9.32
N LEU A 104 13.69 -0.56 -8.19
CA LEU A 104 14.44 0.47 -7.46
C LEU A 104 15.75 -0.08 -6.88
N PHE A 105 15.70 -1.22 -6.20
CA PHE A 105 16.93 -1.87 -5.69
C PHE A 105 17.91 -2.16 -6.83
N LYS A 106 17.43 -2.67 -7.97
CA LYS A 106 18.27 -2.90 -9.14
C LYS A 106 18.89 -1.61 -9.68
N GLN A 107 18.11 -0.53 -9.77
CA GLN A 107 18.58 0.79 -10.20
C GLN A 107 19.63 1.37 -9.25
N SER A 108 19.51 1.10 -7.95
CA SER A 108 20.42 1.64 -6.94
C SER A 108 21.88 1.15 -7.06
N TYR A 109 22.14 0.12 -7.88
CA TYR A 109 23.48 -0.34 -8.24
C TYR A 109 24.10 0.42 -9.42
N ASP A 110 23.28 1.18 -10.16
CA ASP A 110 23.76 2.03 -11.24
C ASP A 110 24.33 3.33 -10.68
N LYS A 111 25.60 3.60 -11.01
CA LYS A 111 26.32 4.82 -10.60
C LYS A 111 25.69 6.11 -11.12
N ALA A 112 24.85 6.03 -12.15
CA ALA A 112 24.13 7.18 -12.70
C ALA A 112 22.89 7.58 -11.88
N THR A 113 22.45 6.74 -10.94
CA THR A 113 21.27 7.04 -10.11
C THR A 113 21.65 7.86 -8.88
N PRO A 114 20.78 8.77 -8.42
CA PRO A 114 21.08 9.69 -7.31
C PRO A 114 20.85 9.06 -5.93
N PHE A 115 20.64 7.75 -5.83
CA PHE A 115 20.36 7.05 -4.59
C PHE A 115 21.03 5.67 -4.56
N THR A 116 21.33 5.20 -3.36
CA THR A 116 21.94 3.88 -3.13
C THR A 116 20.96 2.89 -2.53
N GLU A 117 21.33 1.61 -2.51
CA GLU A 117 20.57 0.56 -1.81
C GLU A 117 20.35 0.93 -0.32
N SER A 118 21.36 1.50 0.31
CA SER A 118 21.30 1.95 1.71
C SER A 118 20.25 3.05 1.92
N ASP A 119 20.12 3.98 0.96
CA ASP A 119 19.09 5.03 1.03
C ASP A 119 17.67 4.45 0.95
N LEU A 120 17.47 3.42 0.13
CA LEU A 120 16.18 2.73 0.02
C LEU A 120 15.83 1.99 1.31
N TYR A 121 16.75 1.21 1.87
CA TYR A 121 16.52 0.55 3.16
C TYR A 121 16.28 1.55 4.27
N ARG A 122 17.00 2.68 4.30
CA ARG A 122 16.78 3.74 5.28
C ARG A 122 15.37 4.33 5.15
N ALA A 123 14.91 4.64 3.93
CA ALA A 123 13.55 5.15 3.72
C ALA A 123 12.47 4.14 4.18
N ILE A 124 12.64 2.86 3.83
CA ILE A 124 11.75 1.76 4.26
C ILE A 124 11.76 1.60 5.79
N TYR A 125 12.93 1.73 6.42
CA TYR A 125 13.04 1.66 7.86
C TYR A 125 12.37 2.87 8.53
N GLU A 126 12.68 4.10 8.11
CA GLU A 126 12.30 5.33 8.82
C GLU A 126 10.81 5.66 8.76
N THR A 127 10.08 5.21 7.73
CA THR A 127 8.63 5.45 7.63
C THR A 127 7.83 4.80 8.78
N ASP A 128 6.77 5.46 9.25
CA ASP A 128 5.88 4.93 10.28
C ASP A 128 5.06 3.79 9.70
N MET A 129 4.51 4.00 8.50
CA MET A 129 3.76 3.01 7.72
C MET A 129 4.46 2.71 6.39
N LEU A 130 4.76 1.45 6.13
CA LEU A 130 5.16 0.98 4.79
C LEU A 130 3.93 0.35 4.12
N ILE A 131 3.71 0.63 2.84
CA ILE A 131 2.66 0.01 2.05
C ILE A 131 3.31 -0.72 0.88
N LEU A 132 3.19 -2.04 0.88
CA LEU A 132 3.64 -2.90 -0.21
C LEU A 132 2.43 -3.36 -1.03
N ASP A 133 2.25 -2.71 -2.17
CA ASP A 133 1.12 -2.98 -3.07
C ASP A 133 1.43 -4.14 -4.02
N ASP A 134 0.44 -4.98 -4.33
CA ASP A 134 0.57 -6.19 -5.15
C ASP A 134 1.66 -7.16 -4.64
N PHE A 135 1.74 -7.33 -3.32
CA PHE A 135 2.68 -8.22 -2.65
C PHE A 135 2.54 -9.66 -3.18
N GLY A 136 3.66 -10.28 -3.50
CA GLY A 136 3.70 -11.62 -4.08
C GLY A 136 3.54 -11.70 -5.59
N VAL A 137 3.25 -10.59 -6.28
CA VAL A 137 3.16 -10.61 -7.75
C VAL A 137 4.55 -10.75 -8.39
N GLY A 138 4.63 -11.59 -9.42
CA GLY A 138 5.83 -11.82 -10.20
C GLY A 138 6.65 -13.04 -9.78
N TYR A 139 7.74 -13.27 -10.54
CA TYR A 139 8.72 -14.30 -10.25
C TYR A 139 9.68 -13.83 -9.16
N ILE A 140 9.93 -14.69 -8.16
CA ILE A 140 10.78 -14.44 -7.00
C ILE A 140 11.99 -15.37 -7.11
N ASN A 141 13.16 -14.77 -7.33
CA ASN A 141 14.45 -15.47 -7.33
C ASN A 141 15.20 -15.20 -6.02
N GLU A 142 16.37 -15.82 -5.85
CA GLU A 142 17.20 -15.69 -4.63
C GLU A 142 17.46 -14.23 -4.24
N TRP A 143 17.89 -13.39 -5.19
CA TRP A 143 18.14 -11.97 -4.94
C TRP A 143 16.88 -11.22 -4.45
N LYS A 144 15.71 -11.49 -5.03
CA LYS A 144 14.45 -10.90 -4.54
C LYS A 144 14.10 -11.42 -3.15
N THR A 145 14.33 -12.71 -2.88
CA THR A 145 14.12 -13.31 -1.55
C THR A 145 14.98 -12.62 -0.50
N GLU A 146 16.25 -12.33 -0.79
CA GLU A 146 17.14 -11.58 0.11
C GLU A 146 16.62 -10.16 0.39
N ILE A 147 16.19 -9.44 -0.64
CA ILE A 147 15.59 -8.11 -0.46
C ILE A 147 14.32 -8.19 0.40
N ILE A 148 13.42 -9.13 0.12
CA ILE A 148 12.19 -9.32 0.91
C ILE A 148 12.55 -9.60 2.37
N TYR A 149 13.51 -10.50 2.61
CA TYR A 149 14.01 -10.80 3.94
C TYR A 149 14.49 -9.52 4.65
N ASN A 150 15.36 -8.74 4.02
CA ASN A 150 15.92 -7.52 4.59
C ASN A 150 14.84 -6.47 4.88
N VAL A 151 13.90 -6.28 3.94
CA VAL A 151 12.76 -5.36 4.10
C VAL A 151 11.91 -5.79 5.29
N LEU A 152 11.39 -7.02 5.29
CA LEU A 152 10.53 -7.50 6.38
C LEU A 152 11.25 -7.50 7.73
N ASN A 153 12.54 -7.85 7.75
CA ASN A 153 13.34 -7.84 8.96
C ASN A 153 13.57 -6.41 9.51
N SER A 154 13.85 -5.44 8.63
CA SER A 154 14.01 -4.03 9.04
C SER A 154 12.71 -3.42 9.60
N ARG A 155 11.55 -3.98 9.19
CA ARG A 155 10.22 -3.57 9.61
C ARG A 155 9.72 -4.29 10.86
N GLN A 156 10.52 -5.14 11.51
CA GLN A 156 10.10 -5.76 12.77
C GLN A 156 9.76 -4.69 13.83
N GLY A 157 8.58 -4.80 14.43
CA GLY A 157 8.07 -3.80 15.38
C GLY A 157 7.70 -2.46 14.73
N LYS A 158 7.51 -2.42 13.41
CA LYS A 158 6.96 -1.28 12.66
C LYS A 158 5.81 -1.74 11.78
N SER A 159 4.95 -0.80 11.40
CA SER A 159 3.66 -1.10 10.78
C SER A 159 3.77 -1.22 9.27
N THR A 160 3.19 -2.27 8.69
CA THR A 160 3.21 -2.49 7.24
C THR A 160 1.84 -2.92 6.74
N ILE A 161 1.37 -2.29 5.66
CA ILE A 161 0.16 -2.70 4.93
C ILE A 161 0.62 -3.48 3.69
N PHE A 162 0.02 -4.65 3.48
CA PHE A 162 0.22 -5.48 2.30
C PHE A 162 -1.09 -5.54 1.53
N THR A 163 -1.05 -5.24 0.22
CA THR A 163 -2.16 -5.58 -0.68
C THR A 163 -1.76 -6.76 -1.54
N THR A 164 -2.66 -7.71 -1.78
CA THR A 164 -2.30 -8.90 -2.56
C THR A 164 -3.51 -9.65 -3.13
N ASN A 165 -3.26 -10.49 -4.13
CA ASN A 165 -4.26 -11.40 -4.69
C ASN A 165 -4.23 -12.80 -4.05
N PHE A 166 -3.26 -13.06 -3.16
CA PHE A 166 -3.10 -14.37 -2.54
C PHE A 166 -3.82 -14.45 -1.19
N HIS A 167 -4.56 -15.53 -0.96
CA HIS A 167 -4.97 -15.89 0.38
C HIS A 167 -3.71 -16.13 1.25
N PRO A 168 -3.70 -15.81 2.56
CA PRO A 168 -2.53 -16.01 3.42
C PRO A 168 -1.86 -17.40 3.28
N ASN A 169 -2.67 -18.46 3.24
CA ASN A 169 -2.19 -19.84 3.04
C ASN A 169 -1.46 -20.05 1.70
N ASP A 170 -1.90 -19.39 0.64
CA ASP A 170 -1.29 -19.53 -0.70
C ASP A 170 0.00 -18.73 -0.80
N LEU A 171 0.05 -17.57 -0.13
CA LEU A 171 1.25 -16.75 -0.05
C LEU A 171 2.38 -17.49 0.68
N ASN A 172 2.08 -18.12 1.82
CA ASN A 172 3.04 -18.94 2.55
C ASN A 172 3.62 -20.07 1.68
N LYS A 173 2.76 -20.76 0.92
CA LYS A 173 3.22 -21.80 -0.02
C LYS A 173 4.06 -21.26 -1.16
N LYS A 174 3.74 -20.06 -1.66
CA LYS A 174 4.45 -19.46 -2.80
C LYS A 174 5.88 -19.08 -2.45
N PHE A 175 6.11 -18.57 -1.24
CA PHE A 175 7.42 -18.08 -0.83
C PHE A 175 8.24 -19.09 -0.04
N GLU A 176 7.60 -20.10 0.57
CA GLU A 176 8.24 -21.08 1.45
C GLU A 176 9.17 -20.41 2.50
N SER A 177 8.81 -19.20 2.93
CA SER A 177 9.65 -18.32 3.76
C SER A 177 9.12 -18.24 5.18
N ARG A 178 10.02 -18.43 6.15
CA ARG A 178 9.72 -18.30 7.58
C ARG A 178 9.37 -16.86 7.98
N GLU A 179 9.85 -15.88 7.23
CA GLU A 179 9.63 -14.45 7.50
C GLU A 179 8.20 -14.05 7.16
N ILE A 180 7.67 -14.54 6.04
CA ILE A 180 6.27 -14.31 5.66
C ILE A 180 5.34 -15.03 6.62
N ASP A 181 5.68 -16.26 7.02
CA ASP A 181 4.91 -16.98 8.03
C ASP A 181 4.89 -16.23 9.38
N ARG A 182 6.05 -15.78 9.87
CA ARG A 182 6.14 -14.95 11.09
C ARG A 182 5.38 -13.64 10.97
N MET A 183 5.43 -12.99 9.81
CA MET A 183 4.69 -11.75 9.54
C MET A 183 3.18 -11.98 9.65
N LEU A 184 2.65 -13.01 8.99
CA LEU A 184 1.24 -13.36 9.04
C LEU A 184 0.79 -13.79 10.45
N ASN A 185 1.61 -14.59 11.15
CA ASN A 185 1.30 -15.08 12.49
C ASN A 185 1.32 -13.98 13.58
N ARG A 186 1.88 -12.81 13.28
CA ARG A 186 1.83 -11.62 14.17
C ARG A 186 0.57 -10.80 13.99
N MET A 187 -0.19 -11.02 12.91
CA MET A 187 -1.43 -10.31 12.64
C MET A 187 -2.60 -11.00 13.34
N SER A 188 -3.48 -10.21 13.92
CA SER A 188 -4.77 -10.72 14.39
C SER A 188 -5.71 -11.01 13.21
N SER A 189 -6.80 -11.72 13.48
CA SER A 189 -7.79 -12.05 12.44
C SER A 189 -8.45 -10.80 11.83
N GLU A 190 -8.56 -9.73 12.61
CA GLU A 190 -9.12 -8.44 12.22
C GLU A 190 -8.16 -7.65 11.31
N GLN A 191 -6.86 -7.89 11.45
CA GLN A 191 -5.80 -7.30 10.61
C GLN A 191 -5.65 -7.99 9.25
N ILE A 192 -6.33 -9.12 9.05
CA ILE A 192 -6.38 -9.85 7.77
C ILE A 192 -7.75 -9.59 7.11
N ILE A 193 -7.79 -8.66 6.17
CA ILE A 193 -9.01 -8.15 5.55
C ILE A 193 -9.19 -8.74 4.15
N SER A 194 -10.32 -9.41 3.92
CA SER A 194 -10.74 -9.83 2.57
C SER A 194 -11.64 -8.79 1.91
N LEU A 195 -11.20 -8.23 0.79
CA LEU A 195 -12.00 -7.38 -0.09
C LEU A 195 -12.47 -8.19 -1.29
N GLU A 196 -13.66 -8.76 -1.16
CA GLU A 196 -14.30 -9.56 -2.20
C GLU A 196 -15.51 -8.83 -2.77
N LEU A 197 -15.64 -8.87 -4.10
CA LEU A 197 -16.80 -8.35 -4.83
C LEU A 197 -17.20 -9.34 -5.91
N PRO A 198 -18.48 -9.33 -6.34
CA PRO A 198 -18.88 -10.04 -7.56
C PRO A 198 -18.21 -9.43 -8.79
N GLU A 199 -18.26 -8.10 -8.94
CA GLU A 199 -17.74 -7.37 -10.10
C GLU A 199 -16.52 -6.49 -9.81
N SER A 200 -15.66 -6.29 -10.82
CA SER A 200 -14.40 -5.56 -10.69
C SER A 200 -14.68 -4.05 -10.48
N TYR A 201 -14.18 -3.52 -9.37
CA TYR A 201 -14.08 -2.09 -9.04
C TYR A 201 -13.47 -1.30 -10.20
N ARG A 202 -12.40 -1.84 -10.80
CA ARG A 202 -11.69 -1.18 -11.91
C ARG A 202 -12.57 -1.07 -13.17
N SER A 203 -13.32 -2.12 -13.47
CA SER A 203 -14.23 -2.15 -14.64
C SER A 203 -15.39 -1.16 -14.47
N ARG A 204 -15.97 -1.07 -13.27
CA ARG A 204 -17.07 -0.13 -13.01
C ARG A 204 -16.61 1.33 -13.08
N ASN A 205 -15.46 1.68 -12.49
CA ASN A 205 -14.93 3.05 -12.58
C ASN A 205 -14.70 3.48 -14.02
N ARG A 206 -14.23 2.57 -14.88
CA ARG A 206 -14.11 2.81 -16.32
C ARG A 206 -15.46 3.07 -16.97
N MET A 207 -16.50 2.30 -16.65
CA MET A 207 -17.85 2.50 -17.18
C MET A 207 -18.47 3.83 -16.72
N VAL A 208 -18.26 4.22 -15.45
CA VAL A 208 -18.76 5.50 -14.92
C VAL A 208 -18.10 6.68 -15.64
N LYS A 209 -16.77 6.65 -15.82
CA LYS A 209 -16.05 7.67 -16.60
C LYS A 209 -16.59 7.78 -18.03
N LEU A 210 -16.74 6.65 -18.73
CA LEU A 210 -17.28 6.63 -20.10
C LEU A 210 -18.70 7.22 -20.20
N LYS A 211 -19.55 7.02 -19.19
CA LYS A 211 -20.89 7.62 -19.15
C LYS A 211 -20.87 9.13 -18.86
N ALA A 212 -19.95 9.59 -18.02
CA ALA A 212 -19.76 11.02 -17.74
C ALA A 212 -19.25 11.77 -18.98
N ASP A 213 -18.27 11.19 -19.70
CA ASP A 213 -17.71 11.78 -20.91
C ASP A 213 -18.76 11.85 -22.05
N ASN A 214 -19.60 10.81 -22.18
CA ASN A 214 -20.68 10.78 -23.16
C ASN A 214 -21.87 11.69 -22.82
N SER A 215 -22.07 12.05 -21.55
CA SER A 215 -23.12 13.01 -21.18
C SER A 215 -22.66 14.45 -21.39
N ASN A 216 -21.37 14.75 -21.15
CA ASN A 216 -20.79 16.07 -21.43
C ASN A 216 -20.66 16.38 -22.93
N SER A 217 -20.55 15.36 -23.81
CA SER A 217 -20.53 15.57 -25.27
C SER A 217 -21.90 15.78 -25.91
N VAL A 218 -22.98 15.37 -25.24
CA VAL A 218 -24.37 15.50 -25.75
C VAL A 218 -25.01 16.84 -25.38
N TYR A 219 -24.54 17.50 -24.32
CA TYR A 219 -25.05 18.82 -23.88
C TYR A 219 -24.09 19.99 -24.16
N GLY A 220 -22.98 19.74 -24.86
CA GLY A 220 -21.95 20.73 -25.19
C GLY A 220 -21.88 21.17 -26.66
N GLY A 221 -22.94 20.93 -27.44
CA GLY A 221 -23.05 21.30 -28.86
C GLY A 221 -24.07 22.40 -29.10
#